data_AF-A0A564PZA8-F1
#
_entry.id   AF-A0A564PZA8-F1
#
_cell.length_a   1.000
_cell.length_b   1.000
_cell.length_c   1.000
_cell.angle_alpha   90.00
_cell.angle_beta   90.00
_cell.angle_gamma   90.00
#
_symmetry.space_group_name_H-M   'P 1'
#
loop_
_entity.id
_entity.type
_entity.pdbx_description
1 polymer ?
#
loop_
_entity_poly.entity_id
_entity_poly.type
_entity_poly.pdbx_seq_one_letter_code
_entity_poly.pdbx_strand_id
1 'polypeptide(L)'
;MLLYIVDFIRLRYIFIFFVLAQTLWKQIKMMPIFVDLKDKKVVIFGGGELGSWKAKKFLEGGCEKILIVSKNFSEEIKSLRDNVEVIQRDLTKGFGDLLKGAFIVVPATNDEELNDAIREESVKRGILTNHRAGDLFLSSVVRDGNIEIAISTGGHSPAVSKYLKVKLEKFLGNKFDEMAELQEKIRKILMDEIENRDERKEILWEILNDDKIWESANLEEALKIARKHVRKRYGDRPFDTIT
;
A
#
# COMPACT_ATOMS: atom_id res chain seq x y z
N MET A 1 -4.94 -40.88 -31.45
CA MET A 1 -3.55 -40.43 -31.68
C MET A 1 -3.47 -38.95 -32.06
N LEU A 2 -4.26 -38.46 -33.05
CA LEU A 2 -4.26 -37.03 -33.42
C LEU A 2 -4.69 -36.07 -32.29
N LEU A 3 -5.71 -36.40 -31.49
CA LEU A 3 -6.19 -35.55 -30.39
C LEU A 3 -5.11 -35.25 -29.33
N TYR A 4 -4.32 -36.25 -28.95
CA TYR A 4 -3.23 -36.09 -27.98
C TYR A 4 -2.10 -35.18 -28.47
N ILE A 5 -1.85 -35.16 -29.79
CA ILE A 5 -0.82 -34.31 -30.39
C ILE A 5 -1.26 -32.85 -30.38
N VAL A 6 -2.54 -32.58 -30.65
CA VAL A 6 -3.12 -31.22 -30.61
C VAL A 6 -3.09 -30.66 -29.18
N ASP A 7 -3.45 -31.47 -28.17
CA ASP A 7 -3.39 -31.06 -26.76
C ASP A 7 -1.96 -30.80 -26.28
N PHE A 8 -1.00 -31.62 -26.71
CA PHE A 8 0.42 -31.42 -26.38
C PHE A 8 1.00 -30.15 -27.01
N ILE A 9 0.64 -29.84 -28.26
CA ILE A 9 1.02 -28.60 -28.92
C ILE A 9 0.37 -27.40 -28.22
N ARG A 10 -0.92 -27.49 -27.85
CA ARG A 10 -1.65 -26.43 -27.14
C ARG A 10 -1.06 -26.14 -25.75
N LEU A 11 -0.68 -27.18 -24.99
CA LEU A 11 0.03 -27.01 -23.72
C LEU A 11 1.41 -26.38 -23.91
N ARG A 12 2.16 -26.76 -24.96
CA ARG A 12 3.46 -26.13 -25.28
C ARG A 12 3.30 -24.66 -25.64
N TYR A 13 2.28 -24.29 -26.41
CA TYR A 13 2.01 -22.89 -26.71
C TYR A 13 1.54 -22.10 -25.49
N ILE A 14 0.70 -22.67 -24.61
CA ILE A 14 0.32 -22.03 -23.35
C ILE A 14 1.55 -21.86 -22.45
N PHE A 15 2.42 -22.86 -22.37
CA PHE A 15 3.65 -22.78 -21.58
C PHE A 15 4.66 -21.79 -22.18
N ILE A 16 4.86 -21.79 -23.50
CA ILE A 16 5.71 -20.83 -24.19
C ILE A 16 5.12 -19.43 -24.08
N PHE A 17 3.81 -19.25 -24.14
CA PHE A 17 3.15 -17.95 -23.93
C PHE A 17 3.22 -17.52 -22.46
N PHE A 18 3.15 -18.44 -21.50
CA PHE A 18 3.33 -18.16 -20.08
C PHE A 18 4.77 -17.76 -19.77
N VAL A 19 5.74 -18.50 -20.32
CA VAL A 19 7.17 -18.16 -20.23
C VAL A 19 7.44 -16.85 -20.96
N LEU A 20 7.03 -16.68 -22.22
CA LEU A 20 7.24 -15.44 -22.98
C LEU A 20 6.48 -14.25 -22.38
N ALA A 21 5.30 -14.44 -21.79
CA ALA A 21 4.62 -13.40 -21.02
C ALA A 21 5.46 -13.03 -19.79
N GLN A 22 6.00 -14.00 -19.05
CA GLN A 22 6.96 -13.74 -17.97
C GLN A 22 8.27 -13.08 -18.46
N THR A 23 8.76 -13.43 -19.65
CA THR A 23 10.01 -12.89 -20.23
C THR A 23 9.81 -11.50 -20.86
N LEU A 24 8.60 -11.17 -21.31
CA LEU A 24 8.20 -9.88 -21.88
C LEU A 24 7.65 -8.91 -20.83
N TRP A 25 7.66 -9.29 -19.54
CA TRP A 25 7.62 -8.33 -18.44
C TRP A 25 8.92 -7.55 -18.47
N LYS A 26 8.97 -6.60 -19.39
CA LYS A 26 9.92 -5.50 -19.41
C LYS A 26 10.00 -5.02 -17.97
N GLN A 27 11.22 -5.02 -17.41
CA GLN A 27 11.52 -4.59 -16.05
C GLN A 27 11.13 -3.11 -15.91
N ILE A 28 9.85 -2.84 -15.66
CA ILE A 28 9.37 -1.50 -15.37
C ILE A 28 9.84 -1.23 -13.95
N LYS A 29 10.90 -0.43 -13.82
CA LYS A 29 11.32 0.10 -12.54
C LYS A 29 10.19 1.01 -12.06
N MET A 30 9.48 0.56 -11.03
CA MET A 30 8.45 1.34 -10.36
C MET A 30 9.03 1.96 -9.10
N MET A 31 8.64 3.20 -8.81
CA MET A 31 9.02 3.87 -7.58
C MET A 31 8.02 3.52 -6.48
N PRO A 32 8.44 3.01 -5.31
CA PRO A 32 7.54 2.88 -4.17
C PRO A 32 7.19 4.28 -3.66
N ILE A 33 5.90 4.62 -3.68
CA ILE A 33 5.37 5.88 -3.16
C ILE A 33 4.19 5.59 -2.25
N PHE A 34 4.07 6.37 -1.17
CA PHE A 34 2.83 6.45 -0.39
C PHE A 34 1.97 7.56 -0.97
N VAL A 35 0.68 7.28 -1.16
CA VAL A 35 -0.27 8.19 -1.80
C VAL A 35 -1.40 8.46 -0.81
N ASP A 36 -1.63 9.73 -0.49
CA ASP A 36 -2.78 10.14 0.29
C ASP A 36 -4.06 10.08 -0.57
N LEU A 37 -4.98 9.21 -0.18
CA LEU A 37 -6.25 8.98 -0.86
C LEU A 37 -7.41 9.76 -0.27
N LYS A 38 -7.15 10.60 0.74
CA LYS A 38 -8.16 11.50 1.29
C LYS A 38 -8.73 12.40 0.20
N ASP A 39 -10.06 12.47 0.15
CA ASP A 39 -10.84 13.23 -0.83
C ASP A 39 -10.55 12.85 -2.31
N LYS A 40 -9.90 11.70 -2.57
CA LYS A 40 -9.61 11.23 -3.92
C LYS A 40 -10.71 10.29 -4.41
N LYS A 41 -11.18 10.53 -5.63
CA LYS A 41 -12.16 9.66 -6.29
C LYS A 41 -11.46 8.44 -6.90
N VAL A 42 -11.77 7.26 -6.38
CA VAL A 42 -11.38 5.96 -6.96
C VAL A 42 -12.58 5.36 -7.68
N VAL A 43 -12.40 4.96 -8.94
CA VAL A 43 -13.45 4.31 -9.74
C VAL A 43 -13.02 2.88 -10.08
N ILE A 44 -13.84 1.91 -9.71
CA ILE A 44 -13.62 0.49 -9.98
C ILE A 44 -14.67 0.00 -10.97
N PHE A 45 -14.22 -0.53 -12.10
CA PHE A 45 -15.08 -1.12 -13.12
C PHE A 45 -15.08 -2.63 -12.94
N GLY A 46 -16.17 -3.17 -12.42
CA GLY A 46 -16.31 -4.59 -12.09
C GLY A 46 -16.72 -4.81 -10.65
N GLY A 47 -17.83 -5.53 -10.47
CA GLY A 47 -18.44 -5.81 -9.17
C GLY A 47 -18.23 -7.25 -8.69
N GLY A 48 -17.24 -7.95 -9.22
CA GLY A 48 -16.91 -9.34 -8.83
C GLY A 48 -15.89 -9.41 -7.69
N GLU A 49 -15.29 -10.59 -7.52
CA GLU A 49 -14.28 -10.86 -6.50
C GLU A 49 -13.06 -9.93 -6.60
N LEU A 50 -12.54 -9.71 -7.82
CA LEU A 50 -11.40 -8.82 -8.02
C LEU A 50 -11.75 -7.37 -7.64
N GLY A 51 -12.92 -6.89 -8.06
CA GLY A 51 -13.39 -5.54 -7.74
C GLY A 51 -13.58 -5.34 -6.24
N SER A 52 -14.18 -6.32 -5.55
CA SER A 52 -14.38 -6.26 -4.10
C SER A 52 -13.05 -6.32 -3.33
N TRP A 53 -12.10 -7.15 -3.77
CA TRP A 53 -10.76 -7.21 -3.20
C TRP A 53 -10.01 -5.87 -3.35
N LYS A 54 -10.08 -5.25 -4.54
CA LYS A 54 -9.48 -3.93 -4.79
C LYS A 54 -10.13 -2.84 -3.95
N ALA A 55 -11.46 -2.83 -3.85
CA ALA A 55 -12.19 -1.87 -3.02
C ALA A 55 -11.70 -1.92 -1.57
N LYS A 56 -11.66 -3.11 -0.95
CA LYS A 56 -11.15 -3.28 0.42
C LYS A 56 -9.74 -2.72 0.60
N LYS A 57 -8.83 -2.96 -0.37
CA LYS A 57 -7.46 -2.45 -0.30
C LYS A 57 -7.36 -0.93 -0.34
N PHE A 58 -8.19 -0.27 -1.16
CA PHE A 58 -8.25 1.19 -1.19
C PHE A 58 -8.88 1.76 0.08
N LEU A 59 -9.92 1.13 0.63
CA LEU A 59 -10.53 1.52 1.92
C LEU A 59 -9.53 1.38 3.07
N GLU A 60 -8.81 0.24 3.15
CA GLU A 60 -7.70 0.02 4.09
C GLU A 60 -6.56 1.06 3.91
N GLY A 61 -6.44 1.66 2.73
CA GLY A 61 -5.47 2.71 2.40
C GLY A 61 -5.99 4.13 2.64
N GLY A 62 -7.12 4.30 3.33
CA GLY A 62 -7.66 5.62 3.69
C GLY A 62 -8.52 6.28 2.61
N CYS A 63 -8.90 5.57 1.56
CA CYS A 63 -9.91 6.08 0.62
C CYS A 63 -11.29 6.05 1.29
N GLU A 64 -11.93 7.20 1.44
CA GLU A 64 -13.21 7.29 2.16
C GLU A 64 -14.42 6.87 1.31
N LYS A 65 -14.34 7.10 -0.02
CA LYS A 65 -15.45 6.84 -0.96
C LYS A 65 -14.93 6.27 -2.27
N ILE A 66 -15.42 5.09 -2.62
CA ILE A 66 -15.10 4.41 -3.87
C ILE A 66 -16.38 4.27 -4.70
N LEU A 67 -16.29 4.61 -5.98
CA LEU A 67 -17.35 4.32 -6.95
C LEU A 67 -17.09 2.96 -7.61
N ILE A 68 -18.05 2.04 -7.54
CA ILE A 68 -17.99 0.74 -8.21
C ILE A 68 -19.08 0.65 -9.28
N VAL A 69 -18.70 0.35 -10.51
CA VAL A 69 -19.62 0.27 -11.64
C VAL A 69 -19.61 -1.13 -12.25
N SER A 70 -20.78 -1.77 -12.33
CA SER A 70 -20.91 -3.14 -12.83
C SER A 70 -22.35 -3.49 -13.20
N LYS A 71 -22.57 -4.58 -13.96
CA LYS A 71 -23.91 -5.14 -14.18
C LYS A 71 -24.46 -5.81 -12.92
N ASN A 72 -23.57 -6.45 -12.16
CA ASN A 72 -23.88 -7.25 -10.97
C ASN A 72 -22.81 -6.98 -9.91
N PHE A 73 -23.17 -7.17 -8.63
CA PHE A 73 -22.30 -6.93 -7.48
C PHE A 73 -22.27 -8.14 -6.57
N SER A 74 -21.07 -8.53 -6.14
CA SER A 74 -20.88 -9.59 -5.15
C SER A 74 -21.43 -9.18 -3.77
N GLU A 75 -21.69 -10.16 -2.91
CA GLU A 75 -22.15 -9.89 -1.54
C GLU A 75 -21.14 -9.07 -0.74
N GLU A 76 -19.85 -9.24 -1.01
CA GLU A 76 -18.79 -8.44 -0.37
C GLU A 76 -18.84 -6.97 -0.76
N ILE A 77 -19.26 -6.61 -1.97
CA ILE A 77 -19.47 -5.19 -2.30
C ILE A 77 -20.73 -4.67 -1.62
N LYS A 78 -21.78 -5.50 -1.56
CA LYS A 78 -23.02 -5.14 -0.88
C LYS A 78 -22.81 -4.95 0.63
N SER A 79 -21.81 -5.57 1.24
CA SER A 79 -21.50 -5.34 2.67
C SER A 79 -20.66 -4.09 2.93
N LEU A 80 -20.11 -3.44 1.90
CA LEU A 80 -19.29 -2.22 2.01
C LEU A 80 -20.08 -0.91 1.83
N ARG A 81 -21.43 -0.96 1.77
CA ARG A 81 -22.30 0.12 1.27
C ARG A 81 -22.02 1.52 1.84
N ASP A 82 -21.63 1.63 3.10
CA ASP A 82 -21.41 2.94 3.73
C ASP A 82 -20.16 3.64 3.19
N ASN A 83 -19.22 2.89 2.60
CA ASN A 83 -17.97 3.39 2.05
C ASN A 83 -17.89 3.29 0.52
N VAL A 84 -18.89 2.67 -0.13
CA VAL A 84 -18.90 2.49 -1.59
C VAL A 84 -20.21 2.96 -2.21
N GLU A 85 -20.09 3.77 -3.24
CA GLU A 85 -21.17 4.08 -4.15
C GLU A 85 -21.20 3.02 -5.25
N VAL A 86 -22.39 2.51 -5.59
CA VAL A 86 -22.54 1.51 -6.66
C VAL A 86 -23.42 2.04 -7.78
N ILE A 87 -22.96 1.89 -9.02
CA ILE A 87 -23.74 2.21 -10.21
C ILE A 87 -23.94 0.93 -11.02
N GLN A 88 -25.19 0.47 -11.10
CA GLN A 88 -25.52 -0.66 -11.95
C GLN A 88 -25.59 -0.22 -13.42
N ARG A 89 -24.61 -0.62 -14.23
CA ARG A 89 -24.54 -0.21 -15.65
C ARG A 89 -23.88 -1.26 -16.52
N ASP A 90 -24.36 -1.35 -17.76
CA ASP A 90 -23.68 -2.06 -18.84
C ASP A 90 -22.54 -1.20 -19.42
N LEU A 91 -21.31 -1.53 -19.05
CA LEU A 91 -20.11 -0.79 -19.46
C LEU A 91 -19.80 -0.90 -20.96
N THR A 92 -20.35 -1.89 -21.66
CA THR A 92 -20.19 -2.02 -23.13
C THR A 92 -20.89 -0.90 -23.89
N LYS A 93 -21.85 -0.22 -23.25
CA LYS A 93 -22.59 0.91 -23.83
C LYS A 93 -21.90 2.25 -23.65
N GLY A 94 -20.78 2.28 -22.93
CA GLY A 94 -19.99 3.49 -22.66
C GLY A 94 -19.72 3.72 -21.18
N PHE A 95 -18.53 4.26 -20.90
CA PHE A 95 -18.03 4.52 -19.55
C PHE A 95 -17.29 5.86 -19.40
N GLY A 96 -17.13 6.64 -20.47
CA GLY A 96 -16.27 7.84 -20.48
C GLY A 96 -16.72 8.96 -19.54
N ASP A 97 -18.02 9.03 -19.23
CA ASP A 97 -18.59 9.94 -18.23
C ASP A 97 -18.17 9.59 -16.79
N LEU A 98 -18.01 8.29 -16.50
CA LEU A 98 -17.65 7.77 -15.19
C LEU A 98 -16.20 8.09 -14.81
N LEU A 99 -15.34 8.33 -15.81
CA LEU A 99 -13.94 8.74 -15.63
C LEU A 99 -13.79 10.20 -15.17
N LYS A 100 -14.85 11.01 -15.25
CA LYS A 100 -14.77 12.44 -14.88
C LYS A 100 -14.39 12.60 -13.41
N GLY A 101 -13.31 13.35 -13.19
CA GLY A 101 -12.77 13.67 -11.86
C GLY A 101 -12.17 12.47 -11.12
N ALA A 102 -12.00 11.31 -11.78
CA ALA A 102 -11.34 10.17 -11.17
C ALA A 102 -9.84 10.47 -10.97
N PHE A 103 -9.34 10.15 -9.78
CA PHE A 103 -7.91 10.19 -9.49
C PHE A 103 -7.25 8.84 -9.81
N ILE A 104 -7.92 7.73 -9.46
CA ILE A 104 -7.50 6.38 -9.79
C ILE A 104 -8.65 5.63 -10.47
N VAL A 105 -8.32 4.86 -11.51
CA VAL A 105 -9.23 3.93 -12.19
C VAL A 105 -8.72 2.51 -12.10
N VAL A 106 -9.64 1.58 -11.86
CA VAL A 106 -9.35 0.14 -11.73
C VAL A 106 -10.26 -0.65 -12.66
N PRO A 107 -9.78 -1.04 -13.85
CA PRO A 107 -10.44 -2.04 -14.68
C PRO A 107 -10.33 -3.41 -14.01
N ALA A 108 -11.45 -3.99 -13.60
CA ALA A 108 -11.54 -5.24 -12.85
C ALA A 108 -12.75 -6.09 -13.31
N THR A 109 -13.07 -6.03 -14.61
CA THR A 109 -14.11 -6.86 -15.21
C THR A 109 -13.54 -8.19 -15.71
N ASN A 110 -14.40 -9.14 -16.09
CA ASN A 110 -13.99 -10.38 -16.75
C ASN A 110 -13.74 -10.21 -18.27
N ASP A 111 -13.94 -9.01 -18.80
CA ASP A 111 -13.76 -8.67 -20.20
C ASP A 111 -12.44 -7.90 -20.35
N GLU A 112 -11.42 -8.59 -20.87
CA GLU A 112 -10.07 -8.02 -21.03
C GLU A 112 -10.03 -6.89 -22.08
N GLU A 113 -10.85 -6.98 -23.13
CA GLU A 113 -10.92 -5.91 -24.15
C GLU A 113 -11.51 -4.63 -23.55
N LEU A 114 -12.57 -4.78 -22.75
CA LEU A 114 -13.13 -3.66 -21.99
C LEU A 114 -12.12 -3.11 -20.99
N ASN A 115 -11.38 -3.96 -20.28
CA ASN A 115 -10.37 -3.53 -19.32
C ASN A 115 -9.26 -2.70 -20.00
N ASP A 116 -8.77 -3.16 -21.17
CA ASP A 116 -7.78 -2.45 -21.99
C ASP A 116 -8.36 -1.12 -22.51
N ALA A 117 -9.61 -1.08 -22.96
CA ALA A 117 -10.27 0.14 -23.42
C ALA A 117 -10.42 1.19 -22.30
N ILE A 118 -10.82 0.77 -21.10
CA ILE A 118 -10.91 1.65 -19.92
C ILE A 118 -9.53 2.20 -19.57
N ARG A 119 -8.49 1.35 -19.60
CA ARG A 119 -7.10 1.76 -19.34
C ARG A 119 -6.65 2.81 -20.34
N GLU A 120 -6.82 2.57 -21.63
CA GLU A 120 -6.40 3.51 -22.69
C GLU A 120 -7.08 4.87 -22.55
N GLU A 121 -8.37 4.91 -22.31
CA GLU A 121 -9.10 6.16 -22.12
C GLU A 121 -8.69 6.88 -20.84
N SER A 122 -8.40 6.13 -19.76
CA SER A 122 -7.89 6.69 -18.51
C SER A 122 -6.52 7.34 -18.70
N VAL A 123 -5.61 6.66 -19.41
CA VAL A 123 -4.27 7.18 -19.74
C VAL A 123 -4.35 8.44 -20.59
N LYS A 124 -5.23 8.50 -21.60
CA LYS A 124 -5.44 9.71 -22.42
C LYS A 124 -5.88 10.92 -21.59
N ARG A 125 -6.51 10.68 -20.44
CA ARG A 125 -6.99 11.72 -19.51
C ARG A 125 -6.02 12.02 -18.37
N GLY A 126 -4.87 11.35 -18.32
CA GLY A 126 -3.89 11.50 -17.24
C GLY A 126 -4.37 10.91 -15.90
N ILE A 127 -5.29 9.94 -15.92
CA ILE A 127 -5.82 9.30 -14.72
C ILE A 127 -4.96 8.08 -14.40
N LEU A 128 -4.53 7.96 -13.13
CA LEU A 128 -3.72 6.83 -12.68
C LEU A 128 -4.51 5.53 -12.79
N THR A 129 -3.95 4.53 -13.47
CA THR A 129 -4.65 3.28 -13.72
C THR A 129 -3.99 2.10 -13.02
N ASN A 130 -4.75 1.37 -12.21
CA ASN A 130 -4.32 0.10 -11.62
C ASN A 130 -4.68 -1.06 -12.55
N HIS A 131 -3.76 -1.41 -13.45
CA HIS A 131 -3.93 -2.43 -14.48
C HIS A 131 -2.59 -3.14 -14.74
N ARG A 132 -2.59 -4.32 -15.37
CA ARG A 132 -1.35 -5.08 -15.71
C ARG A 132 -0.32 -4.25 -16.49
N ALA A 133 -0.81 -3.30 -17.28
CA ALA A 133 -0.02 -2.34 -18.06
C ALA A 133 -0.40 -0.88 -17.71
N GLY A 134 -0.69 -0.65 -16.42
CA GLY A 134 -1.06 0.66 -15.87
C GLY A 134 0.08 1.35 -15.14
N ASP A 135 -0.27 2.39 -14.39
CA ASP A 135 0.66 3.30 -13.70
C ASP A 135 0.99 2.86 -12.28
N LEU A 136 0.12 2.05 -11.67
CA LEU A 136 0.28 1.60 -10.28
C LEU A 136 -0.23 0.17 -10.08
N PHE A 137 0.21 -0.46 -9.00
CA PHE A 137 -0.30 -1.72 -8.51
C PHE A 137 -0.44 -1.67 -6.99
N LEU A 138 -1.33 -2.51 -6.44
CA LEU A 138 -1.48 -2.67 -5.00
C LEU A 138 -0.50 -3.74 -4.51
N SER A 139 0.43 -3.35 -3.65
CA SER A 139 1.43 -4.24 -3.05
C SER A 139 0.87 -4.99 -1.83
N SER A 140 1.60 -6.01 -1.38
CA SER A 140 1.45 -6.48 0.00
C SER A 140 1.91 -5.37 0.94
N VAL A 141 1.08 -5.02 1.93
CA VAL A 141 1.41 -4.02 2.94
C VAL A 141 1.35 -4.67 4.31
N VAL A 142 2.42 -4.51 5.09
CA VAL A 142 2.48 -4.76 6.53
C VAL A 142 2.09 -3.46 7.23
N ARG A 143 1.19 -3.55 8.22
CA ARG A 143 0.83 -2.42 9.08
C ARG A 143 0.98 -2.86 10.53
N ASP A 144 1.77 -2.12 11.29
CA ASP A 144 1.97 -2.32 12.72
C ASP A 144 1.99 -0.95 13.40
N GLY A 145 0.84 -0.54 13.93
CA GLY A 145 0.60 0.83 14.41
C GLY A 145 0.96 1.88 13.35
N ASN A 146 1.94 2.72 13.67
CA ASN A 146 2.46 3.79 12.81
C ASN A 146 3.46 3.31 11.75
N ILE A 147 3.81 2.02 11.72
CA ILE A 147 4.76 1.45 10.77
C ILE A 147 4.03 0.84 9.59
N GLU A 148 4.35 1.30 8.37
CA GLU A 148 3.90 0.69 7.12
C GLU A 148 5.08 0.20 6.28
N ILE A 149 4.99 -1.03 5.77
CA ILE A 149 5.98 -1.60 4.85
C ILE A 149 5.28 -2.14 3.60
N ALA A 150 5.54 -1.50 2.45
CA ALA A 150 5.09 -1.96 1.15
C ALA A 150 6.11 -2.94 0.53
N ILE A 151 5.65 -4.12 0.14
CA ILE A 151 6.49 -5.21 -0.39
C ILE A 151 6.13 -5.46 -1.85
N SER A 152 7.11 -5.31 -2.73
CA SER A 152 7.01 -5.68 -4.14
C SER A 152 8.15 -6.59 -4.56
N THR A 153 7.81 -7.56 -5.41
CA THR A 153 8.77 -8.39 -6.13
C THR A 153 8.87 -7.98 -7.60
N GLY A 154 8.45 -6.76 -7.96
CA GLY A 154 8.28 -6.38 -9.38
C GLY A 154 7.29 -7.28 -10.12
N GLY A 155 6.41 -7.95 -9.35
CA GLY A 155 5.47 -8.96 -9.79
C GLY A 155 6.09 -10.33 -10.15
N HIS A 156 7.39 -10.55 -9.92
CA HIS A 156 8.03 -11.86 -10.13
C HIS A 156 7.44 -12.98 -9.26
N SER A 157 7.04 -12.66 -8.02
CA SER A 157 6.48 -13.66 -7.12
C SER A 157 5.54 -13.03 -6.08
N PRO A 158 4.22 -13.03 -6.34
CA PRO A 158 3.22 -12.67 -5.34
C PRO A 158 3.30 -13.53 -4.08
N ALA A 159 3.68 -14.81 -4.23
CA ALA A 159 3.84 -15.75 -3.12
C ALA A 159 4.97 -15.32 -2.17
N VAL A 160 6.12 -14.87 -2.70
CA VAL A 160 7.22 -14.35 -1.87
C VAL A 160 6.80 -13.05 -1.17
N SER A 161 6.10 -12.14 -1.86
CA SER A 161 5.58 -10.92 -1.21
C SER A 161 4.65 -11.24 -0.03
N LYS A 162 3.79 -12.26 -0.18
CA LYS A 162 2.89 -12.72 0.90
C LYS A 162 3.67 -13.37 2.04
N TYR A 163 4.67 -14.19 1.72
CA TYR A 163 5.52 -14.83 2.73
C TYR A 163 6.30 -13.80 3.56
N LEU A 164 6.93 -12.82 2.91
CA LEU A 164 7.65 -11.74 3.57
C LEU A 164 6.73 -10.91 4.46
N LYS A 165 5.51 -10.61 3.98
CA LYS A 165 4.49 -9.91 4.78
C LYS A 165 4.28 -10.62 6.13
N VAL A 166 3.98 -11.92 6.10
CA VAL A 166 3.73 -12.71 7.33
C VAL A 166 4.96 -12.74 8.26
N LYS A 167 6.16 -12.83 7.68
CA LYS A 167 7.40 -12.82 8.48
C LYS A 167 7.65 -11.46 9.13
N LEU A 168 7.43 -10.37 8.41
CA LEU A 168 7.60 -9.02 8.92
C LEU A 168 6.54 -8.67 9.97
N GLU A 169 5.27 -9.04 9.75
CA GLU A 169 4.21 -8.88 10.77
C GLU A 169 4.60 -9.56 12.09
N LYS A 170 5.15 -10.78 12.03
CA LYS A 170 5.64 -11.48 13.22
C LYS A 170 6.89 -10.84 13.84
N PHE A 171 7.79 -10.32 13.00
CA PHE A 171 9.06 -9.75 13.44
C PHE A 171 8.88 -8.41 14.15
N LEU A 172 7.99 -7.54 13.66
CA LEU A 172 7.80 -6.21 14.21
C LEU A 172 7.24 -6.26 15.64
N GLY A 173 6.18 -7.04 15.86
CA GLY A 173 5.65 -7.35 17.19
C GLY A 173 5.39 -6.12 18.06
N ASN A 174 4.84 -5.04 17.48
CA ASN A 174 4.52 -3.74 18.07
C ASN A 174 5.71 -2.90 18.56
N LYS A 175 6.89 -3.50 18.77
CA LYS A 175 8.07 -2.79 19.33
C LYS A 175 8.52 -1.59 18.51
N PHE A 176 8.36 -1.68 17.19
CA PHE A 176 8.75 -0.59 16.28
C PHE A 176 7.75 0.57 16.33
N ASP A 177 6.48 0.29 16.59
CA ASP A 177 5.47 1.31 16.82
C ASP A 177 5.75 2.06 18.13
N GLU A 178 6.00 1.35 19.22
CA GLU A 178 6.38 1.94 20.51
C GLU A 178 7.65 2.81 20.41
N MET A 179 8.65 2.35 19.66
CA MET A 179 9.85 3.15 19.37
C MET A 179 9.52 4.38 18.52
N ALA A 180 8.62 4.28 17.54
CA ALA A 180 8.20 5.43 16.74
C ALA A 180 7.48 6.48 17.60
N GLU A 181 6.60 6.05 18.51
CA GLU A 181 5.94 6.94 19.48
C GLU A 181 6.95 7.63 20.40
N LEU A 182 7.96 6.89 20.90
CA LEU A 182 9.05 7.45 21.69
C LEU A 182 9.81 8.53 20.91
N GLN A 183 10.19 8.22 19.67
CA GLN A 183 10.91 9.13 18.79
C GLN A 183 10.10 10.40 18.50
N GLU A 184 8.78 10.29 18.31
CA GLU A 184 7.90 11.44 18.13
C GLU A 184 7.90 12.35 19.37
N LYS A 185 7.73 11.77 20.56
CA LYS A 185 7.74 12.52 21.83
C LYS A 185 9.07 13.22 22.04
N ILE A 186 10.19 12.52 21.90
CA ILE A 186 11.52 13.12 22.06
C ILE A 186 11.78 14.18 20.99
N ARG A 187 11.38 13.95 19.73
CA ARG A 187 11.55 14.94 18.66
C ARG A 187 10.85 16.25 18.96
N LYS A 188 9.63 16.21 19.52
CA LYS A 188 8.91 17.43 19.94
C LYS A 188 9.72 18.21 20.98
N ILE A 189 10.20 17.52 22.01
CA ILE A 189 11.05 18.11 23.05
C ILE A 189 12.31 18.74 22.46
N LEU A 190 13.03 18.02 21.61
CA LEU A 190 14.27 18.53 21.02
C LEU A 190 14.03 19.71 20.09
N MET A 191 12.86 19.81 19.44
CA MET A 191 12.52 20.94 18.56
C MET A 191 12.35 22.26 19.33
N ASP A 192 11.90 22.19 20.59
CA ASP A 192 11.74 23.37 21.44
C ASP A 192 13.08 23.81 22.05
N GLU A 193 14.01 22.88 22.28
CA GLU A 193 15.22 23.11 23.08
C GLU A 193 16.52 23.20 22.29
N ILE A 194 16.57 22.62 21.09
CA ILE A 194 17.79 22.53 20.28
C ILE A 194 17.50 23.07 18.89
N GLU A 195 18.06 24.24 18.56
CA GLU A 195 17.90 24.85 17.23
C GLU A 195 18.60 24.03 16.13
N ASN A 196 19.75 23.43 16.43
CA ASN A 196 20.56 22.70 15.46
C ASN A 196 19.90 21.37 15.04
N ARG A 197 19.54 21.27 13.76
CA ARG A 197 18.89 20.08 13.18
C ARG A 197 19.76 18.83 13.24
N ASP A 198 21.06 18.95 13.01
CA ASP A 198 21.96 17.80 12.96
C ASP A 198 22.18 17.22 14.36
N GLU A 199 22.29 18.07 15.38
CA GLU A 199 22.35 17.62 16.78
C GLU A 199 21.08 16.89 17.20
N ARG A 200 19.89 17.40 16.83
CA ARG A 200 18.62 16.67 17.08
C ARG A 200 18.63 15.29 16.44
N LYS A 201 19.14 15.19 15.21
CA LYS A 201 19.23 13.93 14.46
C LYS A 201 20.20 12.95 15.13
N GLU A 202 21.36 13.43 15.59
CA GLU A 202 22.33 12.60 16.32
C GLU A 202 21.72 11.99 17.58
N ILE A 203 21.03 12.79 18.39
CA ILE A 203 20.40 12.32 19.63
C ILE A 203 19.32 11.27 19.35
N LEU A 204 18.44 11.54 18.37
CA LEU A 204 17.41 10.58 17.95
C LEU A 204 18.04 9.27 17.45
N TRP A 205 19.17 9.36 16.75
CA TRP A 205 19.92 8.19 16.28
C TRP A 205 20.58 7.41 17.43
N GLU A 206 21.16 8.09 18.41
CA GLU A 206 21.72 7.45 19.63
C GLU A 206 20.63 6.67 20.38
N ILE A 207 19.42 7.24 20.51
CA ILE A 207 18.27 6.57 21.13
C ILE A 207 17.88 5.29 20.36
N LEU A 208 17.88 5.31 19.02
CA LEU A 208 17.59 4.12 18.21
C LEU A 208 18.62 3.00 18.39
N ASN A 209 19.84 3.33 18.79
CA ASN A 209 20.95 2.38 18.97
C ASN A 209 21.19 2.00 20.45
N ASP A 210 20.26 2.34 21.37
CA ASP A 210 20.34 1.92 22.76
C ASP A 210 19.44 0.70 23.01
N ASP A 211 20.07 -0.47 23.15
CA ASP A 211 19.38 -1.74 23.42
C ASP A 211 18.50 -1.68 24.68
N LYS A 212 18.88 -0.88 25.69
CA LYS A 212 18.08 -0.75 26.93
C LYS A 212 16.73 -0.11 26.67
N ILE A 213 16.62 0.72 25.63
CA ILE A 213 15.36 1.32 25.23
C ILE A 213 14.48 0.27 24.54
N TRP A 214 15.06 -0.56 23.68
CA TRP A 214 14.37 -1.69 23.04
C TRP A 214 13.94 -2.81 24.02
N GLU A 215 14.64 -2.91 25.15
CA GLU A 215 14.36 -3.85 26.25
C GLU A 215 13.43 -3.27 27.32
N SER A 216 13.07 -1.98 27.23
CA SER A 216 12.21 -1.34 28.22
C SER A 216 10.83 -2.00 28.28
N ALA A 217 10.26 -2.06 29.49
CA ALA A 217 8.98 -2.73 29.71
C ALA A 217 7.78 -1.90 29.21
N ASN A 218 7.95 -0.59 29.07
CA ASN A 218 6.93 0.34 28.61
C ASN A 218 7.53 1.69 28.17
N LEU A 219 6.70 2.52 27.54
CA LEU A 219 7.07 3.84 27.04
C LEU A 219 7.58 4.80 28.12
N GLU A 220 7.12 4.70 29.37
CA GLU A 220 7.58 5.58 30.45
C GLU A 220 9.04 5.27 30.84
N GLU A 221 9.38 3.99 30.93
CA GLU A 221 10.76 3.54 31.14
C GLU A 221 11.66 3.93 29.96
N ALA A 222 11.19 3.71 28.74
CA ALA A 222 11.88 4.11 27.51
C ALA A 222 12.21 5.61 27.50
N LEU A 223 11.23 6.46 27.87
CA LEU A 223 11.40 7.92 27.99
C LEU A 223 12.43 8.29 29.05
N LYS A 224 12.44 7.61 30.21
CA LYS A 224 13.44 7.84 31.27
C LYS A 224 14.86 7.54 30.78
N ILE A 225 15.04 6.48 30.00
CA ILE A 225 16.34 6.12 29.43
C ILE A 225 16.73 7.11 28.32
N ALA A 226 15.81 7.42 27.40
CA ALA A 226 16.03 8.38 26.31
C ALA A 226 16.45 9.76 26.81
N ARG A 227 15.83 10.27 27.90
CA ARG A 227 16.20 11.54 28.54
C ARG A 227 17.66 11.58 28.99
N LYS A 228 18.29 10.44 29.32
CA LYS A 228 19.72 10.38 29.70
C LYS A 228 20.65 10.71 28.53
N HIS A 229 20.29 10.32 27.31
CA HIS A 229 21.05 10.69 26.10
C HIS A 229 21.07 12.19 25.89
N VAL A 230 19.92 12.84 26.13
CA VAL A 230 19.81 14.29 26.03
C VAL A 230 20.58 15.00 27.16
N ARG A 231 20.38 14.56 28.42
CA ARG A 231 21.05 15.13 29.60
C ARG A 231 22.57 15.00 29.55
N LYS A 232 23.11 13.91 28.98
CA LYS A 232 24.56 13.73 28.80
C LYS A 232 25.20 14.89 28.04
N ARG A 233 24.45 15.54 27.14
CA ARG A 233 24.95 16.58 26.25
C ARG A 233 24.64 18.01 26.74
N TYR A 234 23.53 18.20 27.45
CA TYR A 234 23.03 19.53 27.85
C TYR A 234 22.84 19.74 29.36
N GLY A 235 23.09 18.73 30.20
CA GLY A 235 22.83 18.77 31.64
C GLY A 235 21.34 18.74 31.97
N ASP A 236 20.97 19.25 33.15
CA ASP A 236 19.59 19.16 33.68
C ASP A 236 18.62 20.22 33.12
N ARG A 237 19.07 21.13 32.25
CA ARG A 237 18.18 22.11 31.59
C ARG A 237 17.88 21.69 30.14
N PRO A 238 16.61 21.68 29.69
CA PRO A 238 15.35 21.77 30.45
C PRO A 238 14.44 20.58 30.09
N PHE A 239 14.69 19.43 30.72
CA PHE A 239 13.98 18.19 30.38
C PHE A 239 12.94 17.76 31.43
N ASP A 240 12.58 18.67 32.33
CA ASP A 240 11.75 18.39 33.51
C ASP A 240 10.29 18.89 33.40
N THR A 241 9.88 19.58 32.33
CA THR A 241 8.57 20.25 32.24
C THR A 241 7.48 19.50 31.46
N ILE A 242 7.73 18.28 30.97
CA ILE A 242 6.71 17.50 30.26
C ILE A 242 6.32 16.30 31.14
N THR A 243 5.37 16.57 32.03
CA THR A 243 4.45 15.62 32.66
C THR A 243 3.37 15.22 31.69
#